data_AF-A0A960W7H0-F1
#
_entry.id   AF-A0A960W7H0-F1
#
_cell.length_a   1.000
_cell.length_b   1.000
_cell.length_c   1.000
_cell.angle_alpha   90.00
_cell.angle_beta   90.00
_cell.angle_gamma   90.00
#
_symmetry.space_group_name_H-M   'P 1'
#
loop_
_entity.id
_entity.type
_entity.pdbx_description
1 polymer ?
#
loop_
_entity_poly.entity_id
_entity_poly.type
_entity_poly.pdbx_seq_one_letter_code
_entity_poly.pdbx_strand_id
1 'polypeptide(L)' 'MTALLRKFFFKIAMPILGILLEEAMALIIEALKNETLNEKSKVQYVVDGMKVKVDEMKDAI' A
#
# COMPACT_ATOMS: atom_id res chain seq x y z
N MET A 1 7.62 -18.66 17.01
CA MET A 1 8.21 -17.43 16.43
C MET A 1 9.30 -16.94 17.38
N THR A 2 10.58 -16.97 16.98
CA THR A 2 11.70 -16.58 17.84
C THR A 2 11.69 -15.07 18.14
N ALA A 3 12.24 -14.64 19.28
CA ALA A 3 12.26 -13.24 19.70
C ALA A 3 12.92 -12.30 18.66
N LEU A 4 13.88 -12.84 17.90
CA LEU A 4 14.54 -12.14 16.79
C LEU A 4 13.59 -11.82 15.64
N LEU A 5 12.80 -12.81 15.19
CA LEU A 5 11.78 -12.65 14.14
C LEU A 5 10.69 -11.68 14.58
N ARG A 6 10.26 -11.74 15.85
CA ARG A 6 9.30 -10.79 16.40
C ARG A 6 9.84 -9.36 16.35
N LYS A 7 11.09 -9.13 16.77
CA LYS A 7 11.71 -7.79 16.77
C LYS A 7 11.86 -7.23 15.36
N PHE A 8 12.26 -8.06 14.39
CA PHE A 8 12.36 -7.66 12.97
C PHE A 8 10.99 -7.28 12.39
N PHE A 9 9.98 -8.12 12.62
CA PHE A 9 8.61 -7.87 12.17
C PHE A 9 8.04 -6.55 12.71
N PHE A 10 8.14 -6.31 14.03
CA PHE A 10 7.59 -5.11 14.65
C PHE A 10 8.37 -3.84 14.34
N LYS A 11 9.70 -3.91 14.14
CA LYS A 11 10.53 -2.72 13.90
C LYS A 11 10.62 -2.32 12.43
N ILE A 12 10.49 -3.27 11.50
CA ILE A 12 10.74 -3.02 10.08
C ILE A 12 9.49 -3.29 9.25
N ALA A 13 8.87 -4.47 9.39
CA ALA A 13 7.71 -4.82 8.55
C ALA A 13 6.43 -4.05 8.93
N MET A 14 6.15 -3.85 10.22
CA MET A 14 4.95 -3.15 10.70
C MET A 14 4.85 -1.68 10.22
N PRO A 15 5.91 -0.86 10.34
CA PRO A 15 5.88 0.51 9.81
C PRO A 15 5.67 0.57 8.30
N ILE A 16 6.33 -0.32 7.55
CA ILE A 16 6.17 -0.44 6.08
C ILE A 16 4.73 -0.78 5.72
N LEU A 17 4.13 -1.75 6.43
CA LEU A 17 2.73 -2.12 6.22
C LEU A 17 1.78 -0.97 6.55
N GLY A 18 2.07 -0.18 7.60
CA GLY A 18 1.27 1.01 7.93
C GLY A 18 1.24 2.04 6.81
N ILE A 19 2.41 2.39 6.27
CA ILE A 19 2.54 3.34 5.14
C ILE A 19 1.78 2.84 3.91
N LEU A 20 1.94 1.56 3.57
CA LEU A 20 1.24 0.96 2.43
C LEU A 20 -0.28 0.93 2.64
N LEU A 21 -0.74 0.73 3.87
CA LEU A 21 -2.18 0.73 4.19
C LEU A 21 -2.80 2.12 4.04
N GLU A 22 -2.11 3.15 4.55
CA GLU A 22 -2.56 4.55 4.45
C GLU A 22 -2.67 4.98 2.98
N GLU A 23 -1.65 4.67 2.17
CA GLU A 23 -1.65 4.98 0.73
C GLU A 23 -2.77 4.24 -0.01
N ALA A 24 -2.95 2.94 0.28
CA ALA A 24 -4.01 2.14 -0.33
C ALA A 24 -5.40 2.74 -0.02
N MET A 25 -5.63 3.16 1.22
CA MET A 25 -6.88 3.82 1.60
C MET A 25 -7.09 5.15 0.86
N ALA A 26 -6.04 5.95 0.71
CA ALA A 26 -6.11 7.22 -0.02
C ALA A 26 -6.51 7.00 -1.49
N LEU A 27 -5.84 6.06 -2.17
CA LEU A 27 -6.12 5.70 -3.56
C LEU A 27 -7.53 5.12 -3.74
N ILE A 28 -8.01 4.31 -2.80
CA ILE A 28 -9.38 3.76 -2.83
C ILE A 28 -10.40 4.90 -2.71
N ILE A 29 -10.20 5.85 -1.80
CA ILE A 29 -11.10 6.99 -1.63
C ILE A 29 -11.12 7.85 -2.90
N GLU A 30 -9.97 8.08 -3.52
CA GLU A 30 -9.86 8.82 -4.78
C GLU A 30 -10.58 8.11 -5.93
N ALA A 31 -10.35 6.79 -6.08
CA ALA A 31 -11.02 5.98 -7.08
C ALA A 31 -12.55 5.96 -6.87
N LEU A 32 -13.02 5.90 -5.63
CA LEU A 32 -14.44 5.92 -5.30
C LEU A 32 -15.10 7.26 -5.63
N LYS A 33 -14.43 8.38 -5.33
CA LYS A 33 -14.88 9.74 -5.70
C LYS A 33 -14.98 9.95 -7.21
N ASN A 34 -14.23 9.18 -7.99
CA ASN A 34 -14.32 9.23 -9.44
C ASN A 34 -15.53 8.43 -9.95
N GLU A 35 -16.64 9.11 -10.18
CA GLU A 35 -17.91 8.52 -10.65
C GLU A 35 -17.85 8.02 -12.10
N THR A 36 -16.83 8.43 -12.87
CA THR A 36 -16.67 8.03 -14.28
C THR A 36 -15.99 6.67 -14.45
N LEU A 37 -15.31 6.17 -13.40
CA LEU A 37 -14.65 4.87 -13.42
C LEU A 37 -15.65 3.77 -13.06
N ASN A 38 -15.66 2.70 -13.86
CA ASN A 38 -16.33 1.45 -13.46
C ASN A 38 -15.51 0.72 -12.38
N GLU A 39 -16.11 -0.27 -11.70
CA GLU A 39 -15.45 -1.01 -10.61
C GLU A 39 -14.10 -1.59 -11.01
N LYS A 40 -13.99 -2.18 -12.21
CA LYS A 40 -12.74 -2.75 -12.72
C LYS A 40 -11.66 -1.68 -12.85
N SER A 41 -12.00 -0.51 -13.40
CA SER A 41 -11.06 0.60 -13.56
C SER A 41 -10.66 1.23 -12.23
N LYS A 42 -11.58 1.28 -11.25
CA LYS A 42 -11.26 1.73 -9.87
C LYS A 42 -10.24 0.81 -9.21
N VAL A 43 -10.44 -0.51 -9.30
CA VAL A 43 -9.48 -1.49 -8.77
C VAL A 43 -8.13 -1.37 -9.48
N GLN A 44 -8.13 -1.26 -10.82
CA GLN A 44 -6.89 -1.11 -11.58
C GLN A 44 -6.12 0.15 -11.18
N TYR A 45 -6.80 1.29 -11.03
CA TYR A 45 -6.20 2.54 -10.57
C TYR A 45 -5.50 2.40 -9.21
N VAL A 46 -6.15 1.75 -8.24
CA VAL A 46 -5.56 1.50 -6.91
C VAL A 46 -4.34 0.58 -7.01
N VAL A 47 -4.44 -0.49 -7.80
CA VAL A 47 -3.32 -1.45 -7.98
C VAL A 47 -2.13 -0.78 -8.66
N ASP A 48 -2.35 0.03 -9.69
CA ASP A 48 -1.28 0.72 -10.41
C ASP A 48 -0.60 1.77 -9.51
N GLY A 49 -1.38 2.55 -8.74
CA GLY A 49 -0.83 3.50 -7.76
C GLY A 49 -0.02 2.81 -6.66
N MET A 50 -0.54 1.72 -6.11
CA MET A 50 0.17 0.93 -5.10
C MET A 50 1.45 0.30 -5.63
N LYS A 51 1.47 -0.13 -6.90
CA LYS A 51 2.67 -0.67 -7.53
C LYS A 51 3.80 0.37 -7.59
N VAL A 52 3.47 1.60 -8.01
CA VAL A 52 4.44 2.71 -7.98
C VAL A 52 4.97 2.92 -6.57
N LYS A 53 4.08 2.92 -5.56
CA LYS A 53 4.50 3.12 -4.16
C LYS A 53 5.44 2.03 -3.65
N VAL A 54 5.15 0.78 -3.99
CA VAL A 54 6.01 -0.36 -3.63
C VAL A 54 7.38 -0.26 -4.32
N ASP A 55 7.41 0.16 -5.59
CA ASP A 55 8.67 0.37 -6.32
C ASP A 55 9.51 1.51 -5.70
N GLU A 56 8.89 2.64 -5.33
CA GLU A 56 9.56 3.73 -4.58
C GLU A 56 10.15 3.24 -3.25
N MET A 57 9.40 2.45 -2.50
CA MET A 57 9.85 1.92 -1.21
C MET A 57 10.98 0.91 -1.38
N LYS A 58 10.96 0.11 -2.44
CA LYS A 58 12.02 -0.84 -2.76
C LYS A 58 13.33 -0.12 -3.08
N ASP A 59 13.28 1.02 -3.76
CA ASP A 59 14.47 1.83 -4.05
C ASP A 59 15.00 2.58 -2.81
N ALA A 60 14.16 2.77 -1.79
CA ALA A 60 14.52 3.47 -0.55
C ALA A 60 15.09 2.57 0.56
N ILE A 61 15.01 1.24 0.43
CA ILE A 61 15.46 0.25 1.43
C ILE A 61 16.70 -0.49 0.92
#